data_AF-A0A9E2L7S0-F1
#
_entry.id   AF-A0A9E2L7S0-F1
#
_cell.length_a   1.000
_cell.length_b   1.000
_cell.length_c   1.000
_cell.angle_alpha   90.00
_cell.angle_beta   90.00
_cell.angle_gamma   90.00
#
_symmetry.space_group_name_H-M   'P 1'
#
loop_
_entity.id
_entity.type
_entity.pdbx_description
1 polymer ?
#
loop_
_entity_poly.entity_id
_entity_poly.type
_entity_poly.pdbx_seq_one_letter_code
_entity_poly.pdbx_strand_id
1 'polypeptide(L)'
;MKRDLISMEYWREAHLLPLLCPSDVFYVKYARKVRDRIKKADFERKLTLDDMTEIALTLTYYLEDVVSGLGVWHSFVVEHKRMYGRYLPFYDTPEESYYTDEVNEADVRFLIWMIFQKRNKGVIVNPENSYLQQLAHDIFSLLDQDFECVPVNSELLEAMKNPVLYQEFYNLKSLMVQICCMSYLFYYFTAQHRTRVAHFVERIVGEGKSLSVIEYLTESFLGVYEKTGPLAQKPQEWISRMLESWNMKEEAEAVARMDAREIQPYLIVRCDEDKVFLEDWREEHFELSISDMLQVQPEMVARQKVMIGALVKYKGKWYPNGGITWQAQEGRFQKYKEQSVENEQKKRRITEKILHANAGSPLLFFKDYADMKQWLDLNVPDEDLADKTEDQTDVHAQEKNILAFVSSETGLLVLPGGACCVAHKDNPYYQPDEAGEYGLKILFDPDYSVPEVVRYLVQENLLPDAALHSETSSERGKQLLHSNIDFLLRVIRPDF
;
A
#
# COMPACT_ATOMS: atom_id res chain seq x y z
N MET A 1 4.16 24.76 -14.74
CA MET A 1 2.98 24.96 -15.61
C MET A 1 1.92 25.72 -14.81
N LYS A 2 1.28 26.77 -15.36
CA LYS A 2 0.33 27.60 -14.61
C LYS A 2 -0.88 26.77 -14.15
N ARG A 3 -0.94 26.43 -12.85
CA ARG A 3 -2.02 25.66 -12.18
C ARG A 3 -3.31 26.46 -11.94
N ASP A 4 -3.49 27.62 -12.57
CA ASP A 4 -4.61 28.51 -12.24
C ASP A 4 -5.99 28.03 -12.74
N LEU A 5 -6.04 27.12 -13.73
CA LEU A 5 -7.29 26.62 -14.31
C LEU A 5 -7.31 25.09 -14.37
N ILE A 6 -8.25 24.47 -13.63
CA ILE A 6 -8.63 23.06 -13.80
C ILE A 6 -9.07 22.88 -15.26
N SER A 7 -8.31 22.15 -16.07
CA SER A 7 -8.54 21.97 -17.51
C SER A 7 -9.16 20.59 -17.80
N MET A 8 -9.64 20.39 -19.03
CA MET A 8 -10.06 19.07 -19.52
C MET A 8 -8.93 18.04 -19.48
N GLU A 9 -7.70 18.47 -19.76
CA GLU A 9 -6.51 17.62 -19.68
C GLU A 9 -6.29 17.16 -18.23
N TYR A 10 -6.31 18.10 -17.29
CA TYR A 10 -6.06 17.80 -15.88
C TYR A 10 -7.18 16.94 -15.25
N TRP A 11 -8.43 17.16 -15.65
CA TRP A 11 -9.56 16.31 -15.28
C TRP A 11 -9.45 14.87 -15.80
N ARG A 12 -8.84 14.66 -16.97
CA ARG A 12 -8.73 13.33 -17.56
C ARG A 12 -7.51 12.55 -17.07
N GLU A 13 -6.57 13.19 -16.36
CA GLU A 13 -5.39 12.52 -15.81
C GLU A 13 -5.77 11.42 -14.80
N ALA A 14 -6.80 11.64 -13.97
CA ALA A 14 -7.22 10.70 -12.93
C ALA A 14 -8.50 9.91 -13.28
N HIS A 15 -8.96 9.98 -14.54
CA HIS A 15 -10.09 9.19 -15.02
C HIS A 15 -9.77 7.69 -15.03
N LEU A 16 -10.79 6.86 -14.79
CA LEU A 16 -10.64 5.40 -14.73
C LEU A 16 -10.30 4.77 -16.08
N LEU A 17 -10.67 5.42 -17.18
CA LEU A 17 -10.28 5.09 -18.54
C LEU A 17 -9.93 6.37 -19.32
N PRO A 18 -9.00 6.30 -20.29
CA PRO A 18 -8.64 7.43 -21.14
C PRO A 18 -9.72 7.75 -22.21
N LEU A 19 -10.99 7.70 -21.84
CA LEU A 19 -12.15 8.03 -22.66
C LEU A 19 -12.42 9.55 -22.60
N LEU A 20 -12.98 10.11 -23.65
CA LEU A 20 -13.54 11.46 -23.64
C LEU A 20 -15.06 11.32 -23.51
N CYS A 21 -15.63 11.84 -22.43
CA CYS A 21 -17.06 11.70 -22.14
C CYS A 21 -17.76 13.06 -22.33
N PRO A 22 -18.96 13.11 -22.93
CA PRO A 22 -19.84 14.27 -22.95
C PRO A 22 -20.00 15.01 -21.61
N SER A 23 -20.01 14.27 -20.49
CA SER A 23 -20.11 14.81 -19.13
C SER A 23 -18.86 15.56 -18.66
N ASP A 24 -17.68 15.34 -19.25
CA ASP A 24 -16.41 15.89 -18.78
C ASP A 24 -16.43 17.43 -18.69
N VAL A 25 -17.07 18.09 -19.67
CA VAL A 25 -17.18 19.56 -19.68
C VAL A 25 -17.99 20.07 -18.49
N PHE A 26 -19.00 19.30 -18.05
CA PHE A 26 -19.76 19.62 -16.84
C PHE A 26 -18.87 19.47 -15.61
N TYR A 27 -18.22 18.32 -15.44
CA TYR A 27 -17.40 18.05 -14.25
C TYR A 27 -16.20 18.99 -14.12
N VAL A 28 -15.56 19.40 -15.22
CA VAL A 28 -14.51 20.45 -15.18
C VAL A 28 -15.06 21.78 -14.66
N LYS A 29 -16.26 22.18 -15.06
CA LYS A 29 -16.91 23.40 -14.54
C LYS A 29 -17.31 23.21 -13.08
N TYR A 30 -17.76 22.01 -12.72
CA TYR A 30 -18.16 21.67 -11.36
C TYR A 30 -16.97 21.70 -10.40
N ALA A 31 -15.83 21.09 -10.77
CA ALA A 31 -14.59 21.15 -9.98
C ALA A 31 -14.14 22.60 -9.74
N ARG A 32 -14.31 23.51 -10.72
CA ARG A 32 -14.05 24.94 -10.52
C ARG A 32 -15.04 25.57 -9.53
N LYS A 33 -16.33 25.21 -9.59
CA LYS A 33 -17.37 25.63 -8.63
C LYS A 33 -17.03 25.18 -7.20
N VAL A 34 -16.61 23.92 -7.02
CA VAL A 34 -16.15 23.37 -5.73
C VAL A 34 -14.92 24.14 -5.23
N ARG A 35 -13.92 24.37 -6.09
CA ARG A 35 -12.73 25.15 -5.73
C ARG A 35 -13.07 26.57 -5.27
N ASP A 36 -14.01 27.24 -5.93
CA ASP A 36 -14.44 28.58 -5.55
C ASP A 36 -15.27 28.58 -4.25
N ARG A 37 -15.97 27.49 -3.94
CA ARG A 37 -16.59 27.27 -2.62
C ARG A 37 -15.52 27.11 -1.54
N ILE A 38 -14.51 26.28 -1.77
CA ILE A 38 -13.38 26.09 -0.83
C ILE A 38 -12.69 27.43 -0.53
N LYS A 39 -12.41 28.25 -1.54
CA LYS A 39 -11.82 29.59 -1.35
C LYS A 39 -12.63 30.49 -0.42
N LYS A 40 -13.95 30.37 -0.43
CA LYS A 40 -14.84 31.15 0.44
C LYS A 40 -14.93 30.55 1.85
N ALA A 41 -14.87 29.23 1.95
CA ALA A 41 -14.94 28.48 3.19
C ALA A 41 -13.61 28.45 3.96
N ASP A 42 -12.45 28.62 3.32
CA ASP A 42 -11.13 28.65 3.97
C ASP A 42 -10.89 29.94 4.77
N PHE A 43 -11.59 30.09 5.89
CA PHE A 43 -11.52 31.29 6.75
C PHE A 43 -10.18 31.41 7.49
N GLU A 44 -9.48 30.31 7.75
CA GLU A 44 -8.18 30.28 8.42
C GLU A 44 -6.99 30.50 7.48
N ARG A 45 -7.24 30.57 6.15
CA ARG A 45 -6.19 30.68 5.11
C ARG A 45 -5.14 29.59 5.21
N LYS A 46 -5.57 28.37 5.53
CA LYS A 46 -4.70 27.18 5.70
C LYS A 46 -4.39 26.49 4.37
N LEU A 47 -5.13 26.80 3.30
CA LEU A 47 -4.99 26.12 2.01
C LEU A 47 -4.23 26.98 1.00
N THR A 48 -3.29 26.36 0.31
CA THR A 48 -2.73 26.92 -0.93
C THR A 48 -3.71 26.69 -2.09
N LEU A 49 -3.51 27.40 -3.20
CA LEU A 49 -4.33 27.17 -4.41
C LEU A 49 -4.23 25.74 -4.95
N ASP A 50 -3.08 25.09 -4.75
CA ASP A 50 -2.86 23.70 -5.16
C ASP A 50 -3.68 22.76 -4.26
N ASP A 51 -3.70 22.98 -2.94
CA ASP A 51 -4.52 22.19 -2.02
C ASP A 51 -6.01 22.33 -2.33
N MET A 52 -6.47 23.57 -2.58
CA MET A 52 -7.85 23.83 -2.96
C MET A 52 -8.23 23.14 -4.27
N THR A 53 -7.27 23.04 -5.20
CA THR A 53 -7.46 22.39 -6.49
C THR A 53 -7.50 20.87 -6.34
N GLU A 54 -6.63 20.29 -5.52
CA GLU A 54 -6.61 18.86 -5.22
C GLU A 54 -7.90 18.43 -4.51
N ILE A 55 -8.33 19.15 -3.47
CA ILE A 55 -9.60 18.87 -2.77
C ILE A 55 -10.78 18.96 -3.74
N ALA A 56 -10.82 20.01 -4.56
CA ALA A 56 -11.91 20.19 -5.51
C ALA A 56 -11.99 19.05 -6.54
N LEU A 57 -10.85 18.60 -7.06
CA LEU A 57 -10.80 17.49 -8.01
C LEU A 57 -11.19 16.17 -7.35
N THR A 58 -10.59 15.83 -6.21
CA THR A 58 -10.90 14.60 -5.47
C THR A 58 -12.40 14.49 -5.17
N LEU A 59 -13.02 15.56 -4.67
CA LEU A 59 -14.45 15.57 -4.36
C LEU A 59 -15.33 15.54 -5.61
N THR A 60 -14.85 16.07 -6.74
CA THR A 60 -15.60 16.02 -8.01
C THR A 60 -15.50 14.63 -8.66
N TYR A 61 -14.35 13.94 -8.58
CA TYR A 61 -14.24 12.53 -8.99
C TYR A 61 -15.09 11.62 -8.12
N TYR A 62 -15.08 11.84 -6.80
CA TYR A 62 -15.98 11.15 -5.87
C TYR A 62 -17.45 11.34 -6.23
N LEU A 63 -17.86 12.58 -6.54
CA LEU A 63 -19.23 12.87 -6.98
C LEU A 63 -19.58 12.11 -8.28
N GLU A 64 -18.71 12.15 -9.29
CA GLU A 64 -18.94 11.40 -10.54
C GLU A 64 -19.01 9.89 -10.30
N ASP A 65 -18.13 9.36 -9.46
CA ASP A 65 -18.05 7.96 -9.08
C ASP A 65 -19.34 7.47 -8.41
N VAL A 66 -19.86 8.22 -7.44
CA VAL A 66 -21.13 7.90 -6.77
C VAL A 66 -22.31 8.04 -7.74
N VAL A 67 -22.48 9.20 -8.38
CA VAL A 67 -23.61 9.48 -9.29
C VAL A 67 -23.65 8.50 -10.47
N SER A 68 -22.49 8.10 -10.97
CA SER A 68 -22.39 7.21 -12.13
C SER A 68 -22.26 5.73 -11.76
N GLY A 69 -22.16 5.39 -10.47
CA GLY A 69 -21.96 4.01 -10.02
C GLY A 69 -20.65 3.38 -10.53
N LEU A 70 -19.56 4.15 -10.60
CA LEU A 70 -18.26 3.64 -11.06
C LEU A 70 -17.60 2.72 -10.03
N GLY A 71 -18.06 2.73 -8.78
CA GLY A 71 -17.77 1.71 -7.80
C GLY A 71 -16.42 1.83 -7.09
N VAL A 72 -15.64 2.90 -7.31
CA VAL A 72 -14.34 3.08 -6.61
C VAL A 72 -14.57 3.35 -5.13
N TRP A 73 -15.40 4.35 -4.81
CA TRP A 73 -15.80 4.66 -3.44
C TRP A 73 -16.61 3.54 -2.80
N HIS A 74 -17.58 3.01 -3.55
CA HIS A 74 -18.44 1.92 -3.08
C HIS A 74 -17.60 0.70 -2.61
N SER A 75 -16.58 0.32 -3.40
CA SER A 75 -15.68 -0.77 -3.06
C SER A 75 -14.94 -0.52 -1.74
N PHE A 76 -14.52 0.72 -1.49
CA PHE A 76 -13.87 1.11 -0.24
C PHE A 76 -14.80 1.00 0.97
N VAL A 77 -15.99 1.60 0.91
CA VAL A 77 -16.88 1.66 2.08
C VAL A 77 -17.49 0.30 2.42
N VAL A 78 -17.76 -0.54 1.40
CA VAL A 78 -18.20 -1.93 1.60
C VAL A 78 -17.08 -2.78 2.21
N GLU A 79 -15.86 -2.65 1.71
CA GLU A 79 -14.72 -3.40 2.25
C GLU A 79 -14.37 -2.94 3.66
N HIS A 80 -14.43 -1.63 3.95
CA HIS A 80 -14.25 -1.11 5.30
C HIS A 80 -15.33 -1.65 6.25
N LYS A 81 -16.60 -1.71 5.82
CA LYS A 81 -17.68 -2.33 6.61
C LYS A 81 -17.44 -3.81 6.84
N ARG A 82 -16.94 -4.54 5.84
CA ARG A 82 -16.58 -5.96 5.96
C ARG A 82 -15.46 -6.18 6.99
N MET A 83 -14.44 -5.33 6.99
CA MET A 83 -13.27 -5.45 7.88
C MET A 83 -13.56 -4.97 9.31
N TYR A 84 -14.33 -3.90 9.47
CA TYR A 84 -14.44 -3.17 10.75
C TYR A 84 -15.87 -2.97 11.26
N GLY A 85 -16.89 -3.45 10.54
CA GLY A 85 -18.29 -3.35 10.96
C GLY A 85 -18.95 -1.97 10.78
N ARG A 86 -18.29 -1.02 10.11
CA ARG A 86 -18.79 0.35 9.84
C ARG A 86 -18.28 0.86 8.50
N TYR A 87 -18.96 1.83 7.87
CA TYR A 87 -18.63 2.25 6.50
C TYR A 87 -17.36 3.10 6.38
N LEU A 88 -17.01 3.84 7.43
CA LEU A 88 -15.81 4.68 7.46
C LEU A 88 -15.07 4.61 8.80
N PRO A 89 -13.77 4.92 8.81
CA PRO A 89 -13.01 5.10 10.04
C PRO A 89 -13.40 6.42 10.72
N PHE A 90 -13.10 6.53 12.02
CA PHE A 90 -13.25 7.74 12.86
C PHE A 90 -14.69 8.23 13.11
N TYR A 91 -15.55 8.20 12.11
CA TYR A 91 -16.88 8.80 12.14
C TYR A 91 -17.96 7.76 12.46
N ASP A 92 -19.04 8.25 13.07
CA ASP A 92 -20.25 7.45 13.22
C ASP A 92 -20.97 7.38 11.86
N THR A 93 -21.29 6.16 11.42
CA THR A 93 -21.93 5.89 10.12
C THR A 93 -23.08 4.89 10.31
N PRO A 94 -24.19 5.32 10.96
CA PRO A 94 -25.32 4.44 11.22
C PRO A 94 -25.95 3.93 9.92
N GLU A 95 -26.28 2.64 9.84
CA GLU A 95 -26.84 2.04 8.63
C GLU A 95 -28.18 2.65 8.21
N GLU A 96 -28.93 3.22 9.15
CA GLU A 96 -30.22 3.86 8.90
C GLU A 96 -30.11 5.19 8.15
N SER A 97 -28.91 5.80 8.11
CA SER A 97 -28.71 7.15 7.58
C SER A 97 -27.49 7.29 6.67
N TYR A 98 -26.82 6.17 6.35
CA TYR A 98 -25.66 6.16 5.45
C TYR A 98 -26.05 5.45 4.15
N TYR A 99 -26.18 6.23 3.06
CA TYR A 99 -26.60 5.72 1.75
C TYR A 99 -25.38 5.60 0.83
N THR A 100 -25.05 4.38 0.41
CA THR A 100 -23.83 4.11 -0.38
C THR A 100 -23.91 4.58 -1.83
N ASP A 101 -25.09 4.93 -2.29
CA ASP A 101 -25.43 5.45 -3.62
C ASP A 101 -25.69 6.97 -3.62
N GLU A 102 -25.56 7.63 -2.47
CA GLU A 102 -25.65 9.09 -2.33
C GLU A 102 -24.33 9.67 -1.79
N VAL A 103 -24.21 10.99 -1.85
CA VAL A 103 -23.12 11.69 -1.16
C VAL A 103 -23.38 11.72 0.34
N ASN A 104 -22.36 11.45 1.15
CA ASN A 104 -22.48 11.54 2.61
C ASN A 104 -21.50 12.58 3.17
N GLU A 105 -21.88 13.31 4.22
CA GLU A 105 -20.98 14.29 4.84
C GLU A 105 -19.72 13.61 5.41
N ALA A 106 -19.86 12.39 5.94
CA ALA A 106 -18.73 11.60 6.45
C ALA A 106 -17.70 11.27 5.35
N ASP A 107 -18.16 11.03 4.12
CA ASP A 107 -17.30 10.74 2.96
C ASP A 107 -16.46 11.96 2.60
N VAL A 108 -17.10 13.13 2.54
CA VAL A 108 -16.44 14.42 2.27
C VAL A 108 -15.41 14.73 3.36
N ARG A 109 -15.77 14.51 4.64
CA ARG A 109 -14.85 14.68 5.78
C ARG A 109 -13.63 13.77 5.64
N PHE A 110 -13.84 12.49 5.33
CA PHE A 110 -12.75 11.53 5.17
C PHE A 110 -11.82 11.87 4.00
N LEU A 111 -12.38 12.21 2.83
CA LEU A 111 -11.59 12.57 1.65
C LEU A 111 -10.73 13.82 1.89
N ILE A 112 -11.28 14.83 2.58
CA ILE A 112 -10.52 16.01 3.00
C ILE A 112 -9.44 15.63 4.01
N TRP A 113 -9.77 14.82 5.02
CA TRP A 113 -8.80 14.33 6.00
C TRP A 113 -7.62 13.63 5.32
N MET A 114 -7.86 12.76 4.33
CA MET A 114 -6.79 12.08 3.59
C MET A 114 -5.84 13.06 2.89
N ILE A 115 -6.37 14.11 2.26
CA ILE A 115 -5.56 15.13 1.60
C ILE A 115 -4.71 15.89 2.62
N PHE A 116 -5.27 16.20 3.79
CA PHE A 116 -4.51 16.81 4.87
C PHE A 116 -3.45 15.86 5.44
N GLN A 117 -3.77 14.59 5.64
CA GLN A 117 -2.81 13.58 6.10
C GLN A 117 -1.64 13.45 5.12
N LYS A 118 -1.91 13.44 3.82
CA LYS A 118 -0.91 13.41 2.75
C LYS A 118 0.12 14.54 2.87
N ARG A 119 -0.30 15.73 3.30
CA ARG A 119 0.55 16.92 3.44
C ARG A 119 1.40 16.91 4.71
N ASN A 120 0.89 16.29 5.78
CA ASN A 120 1.50 16.33 7.11
C ASN A 120 2.32 15.04 7.36
N LYS A 121 3.51 14.96 6.75
CA LYS A 121 4.43 13.85 7.03
C LYS A 121 4.92 13.91 8.48
N GLY A 122 4.91 12.77 9.17
CA GLY A 122 5.43 12.62 10.53
C GLY A 122 4.44 12.98 11.64
N VAL A 123 3.23 13.47 11.32
CA VAL A 123 2.16 13.71 12.31
C VAL A 123 0.84 13.18 11.76
N ILE A 124 0.09 12.48 12.61
CA ILE A 124 -1.25 12.03 12.27
C ILE A 124 -2.23 13.19 12.48
N VAL A 125 -2.91 13.59 11.40
CA VAL A 125 -3.91 14.64 11.45
C VAL A 125 -5.11 14.13 12.25
N ASN A 126 -5.55 14.89 13.25
CA ASN A 126 -6.75 14.56 14.00
C ASN A 126 -7.98 14.57 13.06
N PRO A 127 -8.68 13.44 12.85
CA PRO A 127 -9.88 13.38 12.01
C PRO A 127 -11.06 14.20 12.54
N GLU A 128 -11.01 14.61 13.82
CA GLU A 128 -12.00 15.47 14.47
C GLU A 128 -11.59 16.95 14.47
N ASN A 129 -10.57 17.35 13.71
CA ASN A 129 -10.18 18.77 13.65
C ASN A 129 -11.35 19.66 13.21
N SER A 130 -11.66 20.67 14.03
CA SER A 130 -12.85 21.51 13.87
C SER A 130 -12.89 22.27 12.54
N TYR A 131 -11.75 22.75 12.06
CA TYR A 131 -11.62 23.39 10.74
C TYR A 131 -11.94 22.42 9.59
N LEU A 132 -11.44 21.18 9.63
CA LEU A 132 -11.76 20.18 8.61
C LEU A 132 -13.24 19.83 8.58
N GLN A 133 -13.87 19.71 9.76
CA GLN A 133 -15.31 19.43 9.87
C GLN A 133 -16.14 20.55 9.24
N GLN A 134 -15.83 21.81 9.53
CA GLN A 134 -16.55 22.95 8.96
C GLN A 134 -16.37 23.04 7.45
N LEU A 135 -15.14 22.87 6.95
CA LEU A 135 -14.87 22.88 5.52
C LEU A 135 -15.64 21.75 4.81
N ALA A 136 -15.66 20.55 5.38
CA ALA A 136 -16.39 19.42 4.83
C ALA A 136 -17.90 19.67 4.77
N HIS A 137 -18.49 20.24 5.83
CA HIS A 137 -19.91 20.59 5.87
C HIS A 137 -20.31 21.59 4.77
N ASP A 138 -19.51 22.64 4.58
CA ASP A 138 -19.75 23.68 3.57
C ASP A 138 -19.69 23.14 2.13
N ILE A 139 -18.86 22.13 1.88
CA ILE A 139 -18.71 21.49 0.58
C ILE A 139 -19.79 20.41 0.39
N PHE A 140 -20.03 19.57 1.40
CA PHE A 140 -21.10 18.57 1.38
C PHE A 140 -22.44 19.23 1.05
N SER A 141 -22.79 20.34 1.70
CA SER A 141 -24.02 21.09 1.42
C SER A 141 -24.13 21.55 -0.04
N LEU A 142 -23.01 21.80 -0.71
CA LEU A 142 -22.99 22.11 -2.14
C LEU A 142 -23.20 20.86 -3.00
N LEU A 143 -22.54 19.75 -2.67
CA LEU A 143 -22.67 18.48 -3.40
C LEU A 143 -24.11 17.94 -3.30
N ASP A 144 -24.64 17.90 -2.09
CA ASP A 144 -26.01 17.45 -1.77
C ASP A 144 -27.07 18.27 -2.51
N GLN A 145 -26.94 19.60 -2.48
CA GLN A 145 -27.86 20.49 -3.20
C GLN A 145 -27.89 20.23 -4.71
N ASP A 146 -26.75 19.92 -5.31
CA ASP A 146 -26.64 19.75 -6.76
C ASP A 146 -26.83 18.28 -7.20
N PHE A 147 -26.87 17.32 -6.27
CA PHE A 147 -26.74 15.87 -6.53
C PHE A 147 -27.68 15.39 -7.65
N GLU A 148 -28.97 15.74 -7.56
CA GLU A 148 -30.02 15.38 -8.54
C GLU A 148 -29.85 15.99 -9.93
N CYS A 149 -28.99 17.01 -10.07
CA CYS A 149 -28.77 17.74 -11.32
C CYS A 149 -27.45 17.37 -12.02
N VAL A 150 -26.61 16.56 -11.37
CA VAL A 150 -25.31 16.15 -11.89
C VAL A 150 -25.50 15.05 -12.94
N PRO A 151 -24.84 15.12 -14.12
CA PRO A 151 -25.03 14.13 -15.17
C PRO A 151 -24.34 12.81 -14.82
N VAL A 152 -25.08 11.70 -14.97
CA VAL A 152 -24.55 10.33 -14.94
C VAL A 152 -23.62 10.10 -16.13
N ASN A 153 -22.42 9.60 -15.88
CA ASN A 153 -21.46 9.22 -16.92
C ASN A 153 -21.66 7.75 -17.37
N SER A 154 -22.76 7.50 -18.08
CA SER A 154 -23.11 6.15 -18.55
C SER A 154 -22.08 5.58 -19.52
N GLU A 155 -21.43 6.42 -20.35
CA GLU A 155 -20.45 5.97 -21.35
C GLU A 155 -19.17 5.42 -20.68
N LEU A 156 -18.71 6.07 -19.62
CA LEU A 156 -17.59 5.56 -18.83
C LEU A 156 -17.97 4.26 -18.12
N LEU A 157 -19.16 4.20 -17.50
CA LEU A 157 -19.63 2.99 -16.83
C LEU A 157 -19.74 1.80 -17.79
N GLU A 158 -20.35 2.00 -18.97
CA GLU A 158 -20.48 0.96 -20.00
C GLU A 158 -19.12 0.50 -20.51
N ALA A 159 -18.17 1.43 -20.71
CA ALA A 159 -16.81 1.09 -21.09
C ALA A 159 -16.09 0.26 -20.01
N MET A 160 -16.23 0.64 -18.73
CA MET A 160 -15.67 -0.10 -17.60
C MET A 160 -16.27 -1.50 -17.45
N LYS A 161 -17.56 -1.67 -17.76
CA LYS A 161 -18.25 -2.96 -17.72
C LYS A 161 -18.03 -3.83 -18.95
N ASN A 162 -17.22 -3.40 -19.92
CA ASN A 162 -16.96 -4.17 -21.12
C ASN A 162 -16.14 -5.44 -20.80
N PRO A 163 -16.68 -6.66 -21.04
CA PRO A 163 -15.98 -7.91 -20.72
C PRO A 163 -14.61 -8.06 -21.38
N VAL A 164 -14.35 -7.38 -22.51
CA VAL A 164 -13.06 -7.40 -23.22
C VAL A 164 -11.91 -6.94 -22.31
N LEU A 165 -12.16 -6.03 -21.35
CA LEU A 165 -11.17 -5.58 -20.38
C LEU A 165 -10.69 -6.72 -19.47
N TYR A 166 -11.53 -7.73 -19.23
CA TYR A 166 -11.29 -8.81 -18.29
C TYR A 166 -11.05 -10.16 -18.99
N GLN A 167 -11.11 -10.22 -20.32
CA GLN A 167 -10.88 -11.45 -21.06
C GLN A 167 -9.41 -11.88 -21.01
N GLU A 168 -8.51 -10.98 -21.40
CA GLU A 168 -7.07 -11.21 -21.48
C GLU A 168 -6.32 -10.50 -20.34
N PHE A 169 -5.24 -11.12 -19.86
CA PHE A 169 -4.45 -10.57 -18.76
C PHE A 169 -3.91 -9.17 -19.06
N TYR A 170 -3.43 -8.91 -20.29
CA TYR A 170 -2.83 -7.62 -20.61
C TYR A 170 -3.85 -6.47 -20.65
N ASN A 171 -5.11 -6.73 -21.05
CA ASN A 171 -6.17 -5.72 -20.96
C ASN A 171 -6.49 -5.40 -19.50
N LEU A 172 -6.62 -6.45 -18.67
CA LEU A 172 -6.87 -6.32 -17.24
C LEU A 172 -5.73 -5.57 -16.55
N LYS A 173 -4.48 -5.93 -16.87
CA LYS A 173 -3.29 -5.25 -16.35
C LYS A 173 -3.30 -3.76 -16.67
N SER A 174 -3.59 -3.39 -17.93
CA SER A 174 -3.68 -1.98 -18.32
C SER A 174 -4.75 -1.23 -17.51
N LEU A 175 -5.90 -1.85 -17.26
CA LEU A 175 -6.94 -1.30 -16.39
C LEU A 175 -6.47 -1.16 -14.93
N MET A 176 -5.84 -2.20 -14.37
CA MET A 176 -5.33 -2.20 -13.00
C MET A 176 -4.29 -1.10 -12.79
N VAL A 177 -3.37 -0.92 -13.74
CA VAL A 177 -2.39 0.17 -13.73
C VAL A 177 -3.10 1.52 -13.79
N GLN A 178 -4.05 1.71 -14.72
CA GLN A 178 -4.79 2.98 -14.82
C GLN A 178 -5.51 3.33 -13.51
N ILE A 179 -6.28 2.39 -12.96
CA ILE A 179 -7.05 2.62 -11.73
C ILE A 179 -6.13 2.86 -10.53
N CYS A 180 -5.17 1.95 -10.29
CA CYS A 180 -4.34 2.01 -9.08
C CYS A 180 -3.31 3.14 -9.13
N CYS A 181 -2.79 3.48 -10.30
CA CYS A 181 -1.74 4.48 -10.45
C CYS A 181 -2.27 5.88 -10.78
N MET A 182 -3.54 6.07 -11.14
CA MET A 182 -4.04 7.39 -11.55
C MET A 182 -5.30 7.86 -10.81
N SER A 183 -6.16 6.96 -10.31
CA SER A 183 -7.45 7.37 -9.73
C SER A 183 -7.30 8.14 -8.42
N TYR A 184 -8.32 8.96 -8.12
CA TYR A 184 -8.35 9.87 -6.96
C TYR A 184 -8.16 9.17 -5.61
N LEU A 185 -8.62 7.93 -5.47
CA LEU A 185 -8.57 7.19 -4.21
C LEU A 185 -7.24 6.44 -4.01
N PHE A 186 -6.59 6.01 -5.09
CA PHE A 186 -5.45 5.10 -5.03
C PHE A 186 -4.10 5.77 -5.32
N TYR A 187 -4.08 6.81 -6.18
CA TYR A 187 -2.83 7.42 -6.65
C TYR A 187 -1.88 7.81 -5.53
N TYR A 188 -2.40 8.47 -4.48
CA TYR A 188 -1.56 8.91 -3.36
C TYR A 188 -0.82 7.75 -2.70
N PHE A 189 -1.49 6.63 -2.48
CA PHE A 189 -0.90 5.44 -1.87
C PHE A 189 0.14 4.84 -2.82
N THR A 190 -0.26 4.52 -4.05
CA THR A 190 0.63 3.92 -5.06
C THR A 190 1.88 4.77 -5.32
N ALA A 191 1.76 6.10 -5.35
CA ALA A 191 2.87 7.01 -5.59
C ALA A 191 3.96 6.93 -4.51
N GLN A 192 3.64 6.55 -3.27
CA GLN A 192 4.61 6.39 -2.19
C GLN A 192 5.57 5.22 -2.43
N HIS A 193 5.12 4.20 -3.17
CA HIS A 193 5.92 3.01 -3.48
C HIS A 193 6.78 3.20 -4.72
N ARG A 194 6.42 4.13 -5.62
CA ARG A 194 7.03 4.28 -6.96
C ARG A 194 8.55 4.39 -6.91
N THR A 195 9.11 5.22 -6.05
CA THR A 195 10.57 5.37 -5.96
C THR A 195 11.25 4.09 -5.50
N ARG A 196 10.75 3.42 -4.45
CA ARG A 196 11.30 2.14 -3.97
C ARG A 196 11.22 1.07 -5.05
N VAL A 197 10.06 0.97 -5.71
CA VAL A 197 9.82 0.00 -6.78
C VAL A 197 10.73 0.26 -7.97
N ALA A 198 10.92 1.50 -8.39
CA ALA A 198 11.83 1.84 -9.49
C ALA A 198 13.28 1.40 -9.19
N HIS A 199 13.80 1.69 -8.00
CA HIS A 199 15.13 1.24 -7.57
C HIS A 199 15.22 -0.30 -7.49
N PHE A 200 14.17 -0.95 -7.00
CA PHE A 200 14.09 -2.41 -6.96
C PHE A 200 14.14 -3.02 -8.37
N VAL A 201 13.34 -2.47 -9.29
CA VAL A 201 13.31 -2.85 -10.71
C VAL A 201 14.69 -2.67 -11.33
N GLU A 202 15.31 -1.50 -11.20
CA GLU A 202 16.65 -1.19 -11.74
C GLU A 202 17.71 -2.18 -11.25
N ARG A 203 17.74 -2.49 -9.96
CA ARG A 203 18.68 -3.44 -9.36
C ARG A 203 18.52 -4.85 -9.93
N ILE A 204 17.29 -5.26 -10.25
CA ILE A 204 17.01 -6.60 -10.78
C ILE A 204 17.24 -6.67 -12.29
N VAL A 205 16.84 -5.67 -13.08
CA VAL A 205 17.08 -5.71 -14.53
C VAL A 205 18.52 -5.40 -14.94
N GLY A 206 19.26 -4.69 -14.08
CA GLY A 206 20.64 -4.28 -14.30
C GLY A 206 20.78 -2.98 -15.08
N GLU A 207 22.01 -2.47 -15.13
CA GLU A 207 22.36 -1.17 -15.75
C GLU A 207 22.17 -1.16 -17.27
N GLY A 208 22.05 0.05 -17.85
CA GLY A 208 22.02 0.26 -19.30
C GLY A 208 20.64 0.09 -19.96
N LYS A 209 19.57 -0.08 -19.19
CA LYS A 209 18.18 -0.04 -19.68
C LYS A 209 17.73 1.41 -19.89
N SER A 210 16.89 1.65 -20.89
CA SER A 210 16.30 2.97 -21.10
C SER A 210 15.30 3.31 -19.98
N LEU A 211 15.18 4.60 -19.66
CA LEU A 211 14.24 5.09 -18.65
C LEU A 211 12.80 4.64 -18.95
N SER A 212 12.40 4.61 -20.22
CA SER A 212 11.07 4.14 -20.64
C SER A 212 10.78 2.68 -20.27
N VAL A 213 11.79 1.81 -20.30
CA VAL A 213 11.65 0.40 -19.92
C VAL A 213 11.52 0.27 -18.41
N ILE A 214 12.33 1.01 -17.66
CA ILE A 214 12.27 1.05 -16.18
C ILE A 214 10.90 1.56 -15.72
N GLU A 215 10.40 2.63 -16.36
CA GLU A 215 9.09 3.20 -16.05
C GLU A 215 7.96 2.22 -16.32
N TYR A 216 7.92 1.60 -17.50
CA TYR A 216 6.94 0.57 -17.83
C TYR A 216 6.94 -0.61 -16.84
N LEU A 217 8.14 -1.07 -16.44
CA LEU A 217 8.29 -2.13 -15.44
C LEU A 217 7.81 -1.70 -14.06
N THR A 218 8.10 -0.47 -13.67
CA THR A 218 7.68 0.12 -12.39
C THR A 218 6.16 0.20 -12.32
N GLU A 219 5.50 0.74 -13.34
CA GLU A 219 4.03 0.81 -13.40
C GLU A 219 3.39 -0.58 -13.44
N SER A 220 3.97 -1.51 -14.21
CA SER A 220 3.52 -2.91 -14.24
C SER A 220 3.62 -3.57 -12.87
N PHE A 221 4.63 -3.20 -12.08
CA PHE A 221 4.84 -3.73 -10.76
C PHE A 221 3.84 -3.14 -9.76
N LEU A 222 3.69 -1.81 -9.77
CA LEU A 222 2.74 -1.08 -8.94
C LEU A 222 1.30 -1.55 -9.16
N GLY A 223 0.90 -1.75 -10.42
CA GLY A 223 -0.46 -2.16 -10.78
C GLY A 223 -0.81 -3.62 -10.47
N VAL A 224 0.11 -4.43 -9.93
CA VAL A 224 -0.14 -5.86 -9.67
C VAL A 224 0.33 -6.32 -8.29
N TYR A 225 1.51 -5.88 -7.83
CA TYR A 225 2.13 -6.43 -6.62
C TYR A 225 1.96 -5.53 -5.39
N GLU A 226 2.05 -4.21 -5.58
CA GLU A 226 2.00 -3.26 -4.46
C GLU A 226 0.57 -3.04 -3.98
N LYS A 227 0.37 -3.17 -2.68
CA LYS A 227 -0.87 -2.79 -2.03
C LYS A 227 -1.12 -1.30 -2.23
N THR A 228 -2.38 -0.92 -2.33
CA THR A 228 -2.79 0.48 -2.50
C THR A 228 -4.14 0.78 -1.85
N GLY A 229 -4.50 2.06 -1.86
CA GLY A 229 -5.73 2.59 -1.31
C GLY A 229 -5.77 2.63 0.21
N PRO A 230 -6.86 3.15 0.79
CA PRO A 230 -6.96 3.39 2.23
C PRO A 230 -6.97 2.12 3.10
N LEU A 231 -7.09 0.93 2.49
CA LEU A 231 -7.12 -0.36 3.17
C LEU A 231 -5.88 -1.22 2.90
N ALA A 232 -4.90 -0.70 2.16
CA ALA A 232 -3.70 -1.44 1.75
C ALA A 232 -4.03 -2.82 1.18
N GLN A 233 -4.96 -2.87 0.22
CA GLN A 233 -5.38 -4.08 -0.49
C GLN A 233 -4.62 -4.19 -1.81
N LYS A 234 -4.48 -5.41 -2.33
CA LYS A 234 -3.87 -5.63 -3.64
C LYS A 234 -4.76 -5.07 -4.76
N PRO A 235 -4.18 -4.65 -5.90
CA PRO A 235 -4.93 -4.18 -7.06
C PRO A 235 -6.07 -5.12 -7.48
N GLN A 236 -5.85 -6.45 -7.49
CA GLN A 236 -6.92 -7.37 -7.87
C GLN A 236 -8.09 -7.42 -6.89
N GLU A 237 -7.86 -7.14 -5.60
CA GLU A 237 -8.92 -7.11 -4.59
C GLU A 237 -9.84 -5.91 -4.85
N TRP A 238 -9.25 -4.74 -5.15
CA TRP A 238 -10.02 -3.55 -5.55
C TRP A 238 -10.84 -3.77 -6.81
N ILE A 239 -10.22 -4.28 -7.88
CA ILE A 239 -10.93 -4.50 -9.15
C ILE A 239 -12.03 -5.56 -8.99
N SER A 240 -11.78 -6.62 -8.22
CA SER A 240 -12.79 -7.64 -7.93
C SER A 240 -14.02 -7.04 -7.22
N ARG A 241 -13.83 -6.15 -6.24
CA ARG A 241 -14.94 -5.47 -5.53
C ARG A 241 -15.75 -4.56 -6.45
N MET A 242 -15.09 -3.83 -7.35
CA MET A 242 -15.78 -3.02 -8.36
C MET A 242 -16.65 -3.90 -9.26
N LEU A 243 -16.11 -5.02 -9.74
CA LEU A 243 -16.83 -5.99 -10.57
C LEU A 243 -18.03 -6.62 -9.85
N GLU A 244 -17.88 -6.96 -8.57
CA GLU A 244 -18.99 -7.46 -7.74
C GLU A 244 -20.13 -6.44 -7.66
N SER A 245 -19.82 -5.15 -7.46
CA SER A 245 -20.82 -4.08 -7.41
C SER A 245 -21.60 -3.92 -8.73
N TRP A 246 -21.00 -4.30 -9.85
CA TRP A 246 -21.61 -4.26 -11.18
C TRP A 246 -22.33 -5.55 -11.59
N ASN A 247 -22.41 -6.55 -10.70
CA ASN A 247 -22.90 -7.90 -10.94
C ASN A 247 -22.10 -8.72 -11.96
N MET A 248 -20.81 -8.43 -12.14
CA MET A 248 -19.88 -9.16 -13.02
C MET A 248 -19.15 -10.27 -12.23
N LYS A 249 -19.93 -11.25 -11.74
CA LYS A 249 -19.46 -12.23 -10.75
C LYS A 249 -18.35 -13.15 -11.28
N GLU A 250 -18.45 -13.58 -12.54
CA GLU A 250 -17.45 -14.49 -13.14
C GLU A 250 -16.11 -13.78 -13.31
N GLU A 251 -16.12 -12.52 -13.76
CA GLU A 251 -14.94 -11.68 -13.87
C GLU A 251 -14.36 -11.36 -12.50
N ALA A 252 -15.20 -11.01 -11.52
CA ALA A 252 -14.77 -10.72 -10.16
C ALA A 252 -14.02 -11.91 -9.52
N GLU A 253 -14.54 -13.14 -9.70
CA GLU A 253 -13.93 -14.36 -9.20
C GLU A 253 -12.61 -14.68 -9.93
N ALA A 254 -12.55 -14.46 -11.24
CA ALA A 254 -11.33 -14.65 -12.02
C ALA A 254 -10.21 -13.68 -11.60
N VAL A 255 -10.55 -12.42 -11.37
CA VAL A 255 -9.61 -11.38 -10.91
C VAL A 255 -9.16 -11.65 -9.47
N ALA A 256 -10.08 -11.98 -8.56
CA ALA A 256 -9.74 -12.28 -7.17
C ALA A 256 -8.77 -13.47 -7.02
N ARG A 257 -8.85 -14.45 -7.93
CA ARG A 257 -8.01 -15.66 -7.93
C ARG A 257 -6.65 -15.47 -8.60
N MET A 258 -6.31 -14.26 -9.03
CA MET A 258 -4.98 -13.98 -9.55
C MET A 258 -3.90 -14.36 -8.54
N ASP A 259 -2.88 -15.05 -9.01
CA ASP A 259 -1.65 -15.33 -8.26
C ASP A 259 -0.49 -14.66 -8.97
N ALA A 260 0.55 -14.26 -8.25
CA ALA A 260 1.66 -13.53 -8.82
C ALA A 260 2.98 -13.85 -8.11
N ARG A 261 4.07 -13.81 -8.87
CA ARG A 261 5.45 -13.87 -8.38
C ARG A 261 6.16 -12.60 -8.80
N GLU A 262 6.82 -11.96 -7.85
CA GLU A 262 7.58 -10.73 -8.09
C GLU A 262 8.74 -10.97 -9.06
N ILE A 263 9.40 -9.88 -9.46
CA ILE A 263 10.53 -9.94 -10.37
C ILE A 263 11.70 -10.70 -9.72
N GLN A 264 12.05 -11.84 -10.31
CA GLN A 264 13.15 -12.70 -9.84
C GLN A 264 13.77 -13.51 -10.99
N PRO A 265 14.95 -14.12 -10.80
CA PRO A 265 15.50 -15.09 -11.73
C PRO A 265 14.77 -16.45 -11.64
N TYR A 266 14.47 -17.04 -12.79
CA TYR A 266 13.93 -18.38 -12.95
C TYR A 266 14.85 -19.20 -13.85
N LEU A 267 15.08 -20.46 -13.49
CA LEU A 267 15.81 -21.42 -14.32
C LEU A 267 14.91 -21.89 -15.46
N ILE A 268 15.44 -21.91 -16.69
CA ILE A 268 14.76 -22.49 -17.85
C ILE A 268 15.04 -23.99 -17.87
N VAL A 269 14.05 -24.80 -17.48
CA VAL A 269 14.20 -26.26 -17.41
C VAL A 269 13.93 -26.93 -18.75
N ARG A 270 13.02 -26.37 -19.55
CA ARG A 270 12.67 -26.85 -20.90
C ARG A 270 12.12 -25.71 -21.75
N CYS A 271 12.43 -25.72 -23.04
CA CYS A 271 11.81 -24.85 -24.03
C CYS A 271 11.37 -25.71 -25.22
N ASP A 272 10.07 -25.62 -25.55
CA ASP A 272 9.46 -26.26 -26.70
C ASP A 272 9.18 -25.19 -27.78
N GLU A 273 8.41 -25.52 -28.84
CA GLU A 273 8.11 -24.59 -29.93
C GLU A 273 7.20 -23.42 -29.50
N ASP A 274 6.24 -23.66 -28.61
CA ASP A 274 5.22 -22.68 -28.20
C ASP A 274 5.25 -22.35 -26.70
N LYS A 275 6.09 -23.05 -25.92
CA LYS A 275 6.11 -23.01 -24.46
C LYS A 275 7.50 -22.96 -23.87
N VAL A 276 7.61 -22.29 -22.73
CA VAL A 276 8.79 -22.33 -21.87
C VAL A 276 8.39 -22.78 -20.46
N PHE A 277 9.20 -23.66 -19.89
CA PHE A 277 9.03 -24.21 -18.55
C PHE A 277 10.12 -23.64 -17.66
N LEU A 278 9.70 -23.09 -16.53
CA LEU A 278 10.55 -22.38 -15.61
C LEU A 278 10.49 -23.03 -14.22
N GLU A 279 11.56 -22.87 -13.46
CA GLU A 279 11.65 -23.24 -12.05
C GLU A 279 12.16 -22.04 -11.25
N ASP A 280 11.54 -21.74 -10.10
CA ASP A 280 12.07 -20.73 -9.18
C ASP A 280 13.06 -21.33 -8.16
N TRP A 281 13.59 -20.49 -7.27
CA TRP A 281 14.56 -20.94 -6.26
C TRP A 281 13.95 -21.87 -5.19
N ARG A 282 12.62 -21.95 -5.10
CA ARG A 282 11.84 -22.85 -4.24
C ARG A 282 11.40 -24.12 -4.96
N GLU A 283 11.86 -24.33 -6.19
CA GLU A 283 11.53 -25.49 -7.01
C GLU A 283 10.04 -25.51 -7.44
N GLU A 284 9.36 -24.37 -7.38
CA GLU A 284 8.03 -24.19 -7.98
C GLU A 284 8.17 -24.12 -9.51
N HIS A 285 7.26 -24.79 -10.22
CA HIS A 285 7.31 -24.91 -11.67
C HIS A 285 6.25 -24.03 -12.35
N PHE A 286 6.64 -23.39 -13.45
CA PHE A 286 5.79 -22.48 -14.22
C PHE A 286 5.80 -22.85 -15.70
N GLU A 287 4.64 -22.74 -16.35
CA GLU A 287 4.46 -22.97 -17.80
C GLU A 287 3.95 -21.67 -18.43
N LEU A 288 4.72 -21.10 -19.35
CA LEU A 288 4.35 -19.89 -20.09
C LEU A 288 4.29 -20.18 -21.59
N SER A 289 3.37 -19.52 -22.30
CA SER A 289 3.40 -19.54 -23.77
C SER A 289 4.34 -18.47 -24.31
N ILE A 290 5.14 -18.85 -25.30
CA ILE A 290 6.02 -17.92 -26.02
C ILE A 290 5.20 -16.88 -26.80
N SER A 291 3.99 -17.23 -27.23
CA SER A 291 3.12 -16.31 -27.98
C SER A 291 2.59 -15.11 -27.17
N ASP A 292 2.57 -15.21 -25.83
CA ASP A 292 2.24 -14.08 -24.95
C ASP A 292 3.43 -13.14 -24.72
N MET A 293 4.64 -13.56 -25.12
CA MET A 293 5.86 -12.79 -24.94
C MET A 293 6.11 -11.91 -26.17
N LEU A 294 6.10 -10.60 -25.98
CA LEU A 294 6.39 -9.66 -27.07
C LEU A 294 7.80 -9.87 -27.62
N GLN A 295 7.89 -10.12 -28.93
CA GLN A 295 9.15 -10.19 -29.70
C GLN A 295 10.12 -11.29 -29.26
N VAL A 296 9.62 -12.39 -28.70
CA VAL A 296 10.43 -13.56 -28.31
C VAL A 296 10.29 -14.68 -29.32
N GLN A 297 11.42 -15.26 -29.73
CA GLN A 297 11.48 -16.42 -30.62
C GLN A 297 11.99 -17.65 -29.85
N PRO A 298 11.42 -18.85 -30.07
CA PRO A 298 11.83 -20.07 -29.38
C PRO A 298 13.32 -20.38 -29.52
N GLU A 299 13.90 -20.14 -30.71
CA GLU A 299 15.32 -20.38 -30.99
C GLU A 299 16.24 -19.47 -30.18
N MET A 300 15.77 -18.28 -29.83
CA MET A 300 16.48 -17.37 -28.94
C MET A 300 16.44 -17.91 -27.50
N VAL A 301 15.27 -18.33 -27.02
CA VAL A 301 15.06 -18.87 -25.66
C VAL A 301 15.84 -20.16 -25.44
N ALA A 302 15.91 -21.04 -26.44
CA ALA A 302 16.65 -22.30 -26.39
C ALA A 302 18.16 -22.13 -26.11
N ARG A 303 18.71 -20.93 -26.33
CA ARG A 303 20.11 -20.59 -26.02
C ARG A 303 20.30 -19.97 -24.64
N GLN A 304 19.22 -19.77 -23.90
CA GLN A 304 19.20 -19.13 -22.59
C GLN A 304 19.07 -20.18 -21.51
N LYS A 305 19.48 -19.79 -20.30
CA LYS A 305 19.41 -20.63 -19.11
C LYS A 305 18.56 -20.01 -18.02
N VAL A 306 18.46 -18.69 -17.99
CA VAL A 306 17.72 -17.96 -16.97
C VAL A 306 16.82 -16.93 -17.61
N MET A 307 15.58 -16.86 -17.13
CA MET A 307 14.65 -15.76 -17.38
C MET A 307 14.57 -14.90 -16.12
N ILE A 308 14.65 -13.58 -16.26
CA ILE A 308 14.40 -12.64 -15.18
C ILE A 308 13.15 -11.87 -15.55
N GLY A 309 12.14 -11.92 -14.69
CA GLY A 309 10.85 -11.28 -14.93
C GLY A 309 9.92 -11.48 -13.76
N ALA A 310 8.75 -10.84 -13.82
CA ALA A 310 7.67 -11.06 -12.87
C ALA A 310 6.57 -11.87 -13.57
N LEU A 311 5.87 -12.73 -12.82
CA LEU A 311 4.87 -13.66 -13.35
C LEU A 311 3.50 -13.41 -12.72
N VAL A 312 2.44 -13.60 -13.50
CA VAL A 312 1.05 -13.54 -13.03
C VAL A 312 0.24 -14.69 -13.60
N LYS A 313 -0.50 -15.39 -12.76
CA LYS A 313 -1.47 -16.40 -13.13
C LYS A 313 -2.84 -15.76 -13.24
N TYR A 314 -3.46 -15.86 -14.41
CA TYR A 314 -4.82 -15.40 -14.65
C TYR A 314 -5.59 -16.44 -15.46
N LYS A 315 -6.82 -16.76 -15.04
CA LYS A 315 -7.68 -17.78 -15.67
C LYS A 315 -6.96 -19.11 -15.97
N GLY A 316 -6.10 -19.53 -15.03
CA GLY A 316 -5.38 -20.80 -15.08
C GLY A 316 -4.05 -20.80 -15.85
N LYS A 317 -3.69 -19.70 -16.52
CA LYS A 317 -2.47 -19.57 -17.34
C LYS A 317 -1.49 -18.57 -16.71
N TRP A 318 -0.18 -18.85 -16.79
CA TRP A 318 0.87 -17.91 -16.37
C TRP A 318 1.28 -16.99 -17.52
N TYR A 319 1.44 -15.71 -17.19
CA TYR A 319 1.83 -14.63 -18.09
C TYR A 319 3.03 -13.88 -17.52
N PRO A 320 3.96 -13.42 -18.37
CA PRO A 320 4.91 -12.39 -17.97
C PRO A 320 4.18 -11.09 -17.64
N ASN A 321 4.51 -10.48 -16.50
CA ASN A 321 4.04 -9.15 -16.14
C ASN A 321 5.14 -8.11 -16.29
N GLY A 322 5.09 -7.34 -17.38
CA GLY A 322 6.07 -6.30 -17.66
C GLY A 322 7.08 -6.79 -18.71
N GLY A 323 8.35 -6.52 -18.49
CA GLY A 323 9.47 -6.90 -19.35
C GLY A 323 10.23 -8.09 -18.78
N ILE A 324 10.77 -8.90 -19.69
CA ILE A 324 11.59 -10.07 -19.37
C ILE A 324 13.00 -9.87 -19.91
N THR A 325 14.00 -10.34 -19.17
CA THR A 325 15.39 -10.37 -19.61
C THR A 325 15.90 -11.80 -19.58
N TRP A 326 16.69 -12.15 -20.59
CA TRP A 326 17.24 -13.48 -20.77
C TRP A 326 18.74 -13.51 -20.48
N GLN A 327 19.23 -14.59 -19.89
CA GLN A 327 20.64 -14.80 -19.65
C GLN A 327 21.08 -16.21 -20.05
N ALA A 328 22.22 -16.30 -20.75
CA ALA A 328 22.79 -17.55 -21.22
C ALA A 328 23.49 -18.38 -20.13
N GLN A 329 23.76 -17.77 -18.96
CA GLN A 329 24.46 -18.41 -17.85
C GLN A 329 23.55 -18.53 -16.62
N GLU A 330 23.71 -19.63 -15.89
CA GLU A 330 22.94 -19.94 -14.67
C GLU A 330 23.47 -19.21 -13.42
N GLY A 331 24.66 -18.61 -13.49
CA GLY A 331 25.35 -18.06 -12.31
C GLY A 331 24.53 -17.05 -11.52
N ARG A 332 23.67 -16.27 -12.18
CA ARG A 332 22.77 -15.32 -11.50
C ARG A 332 21.64 -16.03 -10.74
N PHE A 333 21.07 -17.09 -11.32
CA PHE A 333 20.06 -17.90 -10.64
C PHE A 333 20.67 -18.64 -9.45
N GLN A 334 21.83 -19.29 -9.63
CA GLN A 334 22.48 -20.01 -8.53
C GLN A 334 22.84 -19.10 -7.36
N LYS A 335 23.47 -17.95 -7.65
CA LYS A 335 23.76 -16.95 -6.61
C LYS A 335 22.50 -16.47 -5.89
N TYR A 336 21.41 -16.24 -6.62
CA TYR A 336 20.14 -15.81 -6.04
C TYR A 336 19.49 -16.92 -5.18
N LYS A 337 19.52 -18.18 -5.63
CA LYS A 337 19.02 -19.34 -4.88
C LYS A 337 19.81 -19.53 -3.59
N GLU A 338 21.14 -19.56 -3.66
CA GLU A 338 22.03 -19.68 -2.49
C GLU A 338 21.76 -18.56 -1.47
N GLN A 339 21.72 -17.29 -1.91
CA GLN A 339 21.45 -16.15 -1.03
C GLN A 339 20.06 -16.21 -0.40
N SER A 340 19.04 -16.59 -1.15
CA SER A 340 17.65 -16.64 -0.66
C SER A 340 17.47 -17.76 0.38
N VAL A 341 18.03 -18.95 0.09
CA VAL A 341 18.01 -20.09 1.02
C VAL A 341 18.79 -19.79 2.30
N GLU A 342 20.01 -19.26 2.19
CA GLU A 342 20.82 -18.93 3.37
C GLU A 342 20.15 -17.86 4.23
N ASN A 343 19.59 -16.80 3.61
CA ASN A 343 18.86 -15.77 4.35
C ASN A 343 17.65 -16.31 5.11
N GLU A 344 16.85 -17.19 4.48
CA GLU A 344 15.68 -17.79 5.12
C GLU A 344 16.10 -18.72 6.28
N GLN A 345 17.12 -19.56 6.06
CA GLN A 345 17.64 -20.45 7.09
C GLN A 345 18.27 -19.69 8.26
N LYS A 346 19.07 -18.65 7.99
CA LYS A 346 19.70 -17.80 9.00
C LYS A 346 18.65 -17.14 9.91
N LYS A 347 17.63 -16.51 9.34
CA LYS A 347 16.52 -15.91 10.10
C LYS A 347 15.82 -16.92 11.00
N ARG A 348 15.54 -18.11 10.46
CA ARG A 348 14.91 -19.21 11.21
C ARG A 348 15.79 -19.71 12.36
N ARG A 349 17.08 -19.97 12.11
CA ARG A 349 18.05 -20.41 13.14
C ARG A 349 18.14 -19.42 14.30
N ILE A 350 18.27 -18.12 13.99
CA ILE A 350 18.32 -17.05 15.01
C ILE A 350 17.02 -17.04 15.82
N THR A 351 15.86 -17.11 15.15
CA THR A 351 14.55 -17.12 15.80
C THR A 351 14.39 -18.29 16.76
N GLU A 352 14.65 -19.51 16.31
CA GLU A 352 14.51 -20.72 17.13
C GLU A 352 15.42 -20.68 18.37
N LYS A 353 16.67 -20.22 18.22
CA LYS A 353 17.63 -20.09 19.34
C LYS A 353 17.19 -19.06 20.36
N ILE A 354 16.78 -17.87 19.89
CA ILE A 354 16.32 -16.79 20.78
C ILE A 354 15.05 -17.20 21.52
N LEU A 355 14.06 -17.79 20.82
CA LEU A 355 12.85 -18.27 21.47
C LEU A 355 13.16 -19.35 22.51
N HIS A 356 14.07 -20.29 22.23
CA HIS A 356 14.47 -21.30 23.20
C HIS A 356 15.16 -20.68 24.44
N ALA A 357 16.08 -19.73 24.24
CA ALA A 357 16.78 -19.04 25.32
C ALA A 357 15.88 -18.09 26.13
N ASN A 358 14.83 -17.55 25.52
CA ASN A 358 13.92 -16.55 26.09
C ASN A 358 12.54 -17.12 26.47
N ALA A 359 12.49 -18.39 26.88
CA ALA A 359 11.27 -19.06 27.36
C ALA A 359 10.06 -18.97 26.40
N GLY A 360 10.31 -18.94 25.09
CA GLY A 360 9.32 -18.84 24.03
C GLY A 360 8.82 -17.43 23.72
N SER A 361 9.29 -16.39 24.42
CA SER A 361 8.91 -15.01 24.13
C SER A 361 9.72 -14.44 22.95
N PRO A 362 9.07 -13.79 21.97
CA PRO A 362 9.76 -13.10 20.89
C PRO A 362 10.28 -11.71 21.28
N LEU A 363 9.89 -11.18 22.44
CA LEU A 363 10.31 -9.88 22.96
C LEU A 363 11.42 -10.02 24.00
N LEU A 364 12.48 -9.23 23.83
CA LEU A 364 13.57 -9.10 24.80
C LEU A 364 13.76 -7.62 25.16
N PHE A 365 14.11 -7.38 26.41
CA PHE A 365 14.26 -6.03 26.95
C PHE A 365 15.64 -5.91 27.59
N PHE A 366 16.41 -4.91 27.17
CA PHE A 366 17.76 -4.69 27.67
C PHE A 366 17.96 -3.25 28.12
N LYS A 367 18.86 -3.06 29.09
CA LYS A 367 19.17 -1.73 29.61
C LYS A 367 19.81 -0.85 28.55
N ASP A 368 20.74 -1.42 27.80
CA ASP A 368 21.57 -0.78 26.78
C ASP A 368 22.14 -1.83 25.81
N TYR A 369 22.87 -1.38 24.80
CA TYR A 369 23.50 -2.27 23.81
C TYR A 369 24.55 -3.23 24.39
N ALA A 370 25.23 -2.85 25.47
CA ALA A 370 26.26 -3.70 26.07
C ALA A 370 25.61 -4.92 26.74
N ASP A 371 24.51 -4.71 27.45
CA ASP A 371 23.68 -5.75 28.05
C ASP A 371 23.10 -6.70 26.99
N MET A 372 22.54 -6.14 25.91
CA MET A 372 22.04 -6.93 24.77
C MET A 372 23.14 -7.77 24.12
N LYS A 373 24.30 -7.18 23.83
CA LYS A 373 25.42 -7.89 23.20
C LYS A 373 25.91 -9.04 24.08
N GLN A 374 26.10 -8.79 25.38
CA GLN A 374 26.48 -9.84 26.32
C GLN A 374 25.47 -11.01 26.32
N TRP A 375 24.18 -10.71 26.26
CA TRP A 375 23.15 -11.75 26.17
C TRP A 375 23.20 -12.51 24.84
N LEU A 376 23.39 -11.81 23.71
CA LEU A 376 23.49 -12.44 22.39
C LEU A 376 24.73 -13.35 22.31
N ASP A 377 25.90 -12.89 22.74
CA ASP A 377 27.15 -13.67 22.73
C ASP A 377 27.04 -14.97 23.57
N LEU A 378 26.20 -14.98 24.61
CA LEU A 378 25.95 -16.15 25.46
C LEU A 378 24.95 -17.15 24.85
N ASN A 379 24.01 -16.70 24.01
CA ASN A 379 22.85 -17.49 23.59
C ASN A 379 22.76 -17.76 22.08
N VAL A 380 23.46 -16.98 21.26
CA VAL A 380 23.42 -17.05 19.79
C VAL A 380 24.87 -17.07 19.26
N PRO A 381 25.29 -18.10 18.49
CA PRO A 381 26.65 -18.19 17.96
C PRO A 381 27.03 -17.04 17.01
N ASP A 382 28.28 -16.59 17.08
CA ASP A 382 28.84 -15.47 16.29
C ASP A 382 28.62 -15.59 14.77
N GLU A 383 28.70 -16.80 14.22
CA GLU A 383 28.51 -17.07 12.78
C GLU A 383 27.10 -16.65 12.28
N ASP A 384 26.10 -16.66 13.15
CA ASP A 384 24.73 -16.23 12.82
C ASP A 384 24.52 -14.70 13.01
N LEU A 385 25.42 -14.00 13.72
CA LEU A 385 25.30 -12.57 14.05
C LEU A 385 26.18 -11.64 13.20
N ALA A 386 27.21 -12.18 12.54
CA ALA A 386 28.30 -11.44 11.88
C ALA A 386 27.90 -10.34 10.86
N ASP A 387 26.70 -10.39 10.27
CA ASP A 387 26.25 -9.38 9.29
C ASP A 387 25.55 -8.14 9.92
N LYS A 388 25.15 -8.19 11.20
CA LYS A 388 24.31 -7.14 11.82
C LYS A 388 24.98 -6.41 13.00
N THR A 389 26.04 -6.96 13.58
CA THR A 389 26.60 -6.45 14.84
C THR A 389 27.94 -5.73 14.71
N GLU A 390 28.66 -5.85 13.59
CA GLU A 390 30.03 -5.32 13.49
C GLU A 390 30.11 -3.81 13.16
N ASP A 391 29.09 -3.21 12.55
CA ASP A 391 29.16 -1.82 12.02
C ASP A 391 28.34 -0.78 12.82
N GLN A 392 27.68 -1.17 13.91
CA GLN A 392 26.72 -0.31 14.62
C GLN A 392 27.02 -0.07 16.11
N THR A 393 27.98 -0.78 16.72
CA THR A 393 28.25 -0.66 18.17
C THR A 393 28.72 0.73 18.60
N ASP A 394 29.48 1.43 17.75
CA ASP A 394 29.99 2.77 18.08
C ASP A 394 28.95 3.89 17.88
N VAL A 395 27.97 3.68 16.99
CA VAL A 395 26.93 4.68 16.68
C VAL A 395 25.85 4.71 17.76
N HIS A 396 25.57 3.56 18.40
CA HIS A 396 24.44 3.40 19.32
C HIS A 396 24.84 3.20 20.80
N ALA A 397 26.12 3.36 21.15
CA ALA A 397 26.64 3.14 22.51
C ALA A 397 25.98 4.00 23.61
N GLN A 398 25.30 5.09 23.23
CA GLN A 398 24.59 5.98 24.17
C GLN A 398 23.10 5.65 24.34
N GLU A 399 22.56 4.77 23.51
CA GLU A 399 21.13 4.45 23.51
C GLU A 399 20.78 3.44 24.62
N LYS A 400 19.61 3.63 25.22
CA LYS A 400 19.11 2.87 26.38
C LYS A 400 17.73 2.28 26.09
N ASN A 401 17.25 1.43 26.99
CA ASN A 401 15.90 0.85 26.96
C ASN A 401 15.65 0.15 25.61
N ILE A 402 16.53 -0.79 25.28
CA ILE A 402 16.53 -1.48 24.01
C ILE A 402 15.43 -2.54 24.02
N LEU A 403 14.55 -2.49 23.02
CA LEU A 403 13.64 -3.58 22.70
C LEU A 403 14.26 -4.40 21.56
N ALA A 404 14.37 -5.71 21.73
CA ALA A 404 14.66 -6.61 20.64
C ALA A 404 13.44 -7.50 20.34
N PHE A 405 13.20 -7.74 19.06
CA PHE A 405 12.11 -8.57 18.57
C PHE A 405 12.65 -9.60 17.59
N VAL A 406 12.14 -10.83 17.65
CA VAL A 406 12.54 -11.89 16.74
C VAL A 406 11.35 -12.55 16.06
N SER A 407 11.48 -12.80 14.76
CA SER A 407 10.50 -13.53 13.96
C SER A 407 11.21 -14.30 12.84
N SER A 408 10.55 -15.33 12.30
CA SER A 408 11.06 -16.07 11.15
C SER A 408 11.15 -15.22 9.87
N GLU A 409 10.41 -14.11 9.79
CA GLU A 409 10.34 -13.23 8.62
C GLU A 409 11.41 -12.11 8.65
N THR A 410 11.58 -11.42 9.78
CA THR A 410 12.57 -10.35 9.97
C THR A 410 13.92 -10.83 10.53
N GLY A 411 13.93 -11.97 11.24
CA GLY A 411 15.04 -12.36 12.11
C GLY A 411 15.10 -11.44 13.34
N LEU A 412 16.30 -11.16 13.85
CA LEU A 412 16.50 -10.22 14.96
C LEU A 412 16.37 -8.76 14.49
N LEU A 413 15.44 -8.04 15.12
CA LEU A 413 15.24 -6.59 15.05
C LEU A 413 15.60 -5.96 16.39
N VAL A 414 16.28 -4.82 16.36
CA VAL A 414 16.67 -4.05 17.54
C VAL A 414 16.09 -2.65 17.43
N LEU A 415 15.39 -2.20 18.47
CA LEU A 415 14.65 -0.95 18.56
C LEU A 415 15.13 -0.14 19.76
N PRO A 416 16.07 0.81 19.55
CA PRO A 416 16.62 1.60 20.64
C PRO A 416 15.60 2.57 21.24
N GLY A 417 15.45 2.57 22.56
CA GLY A 417 14.37 3.29 23.25
C GLY A 417 13.00 2.60 23.13
N GLY A 418 12.88 1.49 22.39
CA GLY A 418 11.58 0.82 22.21
C GLY A 418 11.03 0.24 23.50
N ALA A 419 11.89 -0.19 24.44
CA ALA A 419 11.43 -0.75 25.71
C ALA A 419 10.73 0.29 26.61
N CYS A 420 10.90 1.59 26.38
CA CYS A 420 10.22 2.65 27.13
C CYS A 420 8.68 2.55 27.01
N CYS A 421 8.18 2.05 25.88
CA CYS A 421 6.76 2.15 25.55
C CYS A 421 5.98 0.83 25.54
N VAL A 422 6.66 -0.30 25.76
CA VAL A 422 6.04 -1.63 25.73
C VAL A 422 5.58 -2.04 27.13
N ALA A 423 4.27 -1.99 27.37
CA ALA A 423 3.65 -2.37 28.64
C ALA A 423 3.59 -3.91 28.80
N HIS A 424 4.73 -4.53 29.10
CA HIS A 424 4.87 -5.98 29.25
C HIS A 424 5.35 -6.36 30.65
N LYS A 425 4.84 -7.48 31.19
CA LYS A 425 5.15 -7.94 32.57
C LYS A 425 6.65 -8.17 32.82
N ASP A 426 7.38 -8.57 31.78
CA ASP A 426 8.81 -8.88 31.84
C ASP A 426 9.68 -7.67 31.41
N ASN A 427 9.07 -6.49 31.18
CA ASN A 427 9.80 -5.29 30.78
C ASN A 427 10.01 -4.34 31.98
N PRO A 428 11.23 -4.30 32.56
CA PRO A 428 11.53 -3.38 33.67
C PRO A 428 11.80 -1.94 33.22
N TYR A 429 11.84 -1.65 31.91
CA TYR A 429 12.20 -0.35 31.35
C TYR A 429 11.01 0.45 30.84
N TYR A 430 9.78 -0.02 31.04
CA TYR A 430 8.56 0.68 30.65
C TYR A 430 8.38 1.99 31.44
N GLN A 431 8.11 3.08 30.73
CA GLN A 431 8.02 4.45 31.26
C GLN A 431 6.76 5.13 30.71
N PRO A 432 5.61 5.03 31.41
CA PRO A 432 4.30 5.51 30.92
C PRO A 432 4.28 6.98 30.47
N ASP A 433 5.02 7.85 31.18
CA ASP A 433 5.03 9.30 30.91
C ASP A 433 5.70 9.66 29.57
N GLU A 434 6.61 8.81 29.08
CA GLU A 434 7.35 8.99 27.82
C GLU A 434 6.90 7.99 26.73
N ALA A 435 6.07 7.01 27.10
CA ALA A 435 5.69 5.88 26.25
C ALA A 435 4.89 6.29 25.01
N GLY A 436 4.11 7.38 25.08
CA GLY A 436 3.22 7.79 23.99
C GLY A 436 3.96 8.10 22.68
N GLU A 437 5.02 8.91 22.75
CA GLU A 437 5.79 9.32 21.56
C GLU A 437 6.55 8.13 20.94
N TYR A 438 7.22 7.32 21.78
CA TYR A 438 7.90 6.11 21.33
C TYR A 438 6.91 5.08 20.76
N GLY A 439 5.72 4.96 21.36
CA GLY A 439 4.65 4.10 20.85
C GLY A 439 4.20 4.53 19.45
N LEU A 440 3.98 5.82 19.21
CA LEU A 440 3.67 6.33 17.88
C LEU A 440 4.82 6.09 16.89
N LYS A 441 6.07 6.23 17.33
CA LYS A 441 7.24 5.94 16.49
C LYS A 441 7.29 4.47 16.09
N ILE A 442 7.13 3.54 17.03
CA ILE A 442 7.02 2.10 16.71
C ILE A 442 5.84 1.86 15.76
N LEU A 443 4.68 2.47 16.01
CA LEU A 443 3.51 2.22 15.18
C LEU A 443 3.69 2.74 13.76
N PHE A 444 4.22 3.94 13.56
CA PHE A 444 4.07 4.68 12.30
C PHE A 444 5.36 5.08 11.58
N ASP A 445 6.55 4.87 12.17
CA ASP A 445 7.83 5.15 11.51
C ASP A 445 8.40 3.87 10.87
N PRO A 446 8.36 3.74 9.52
CA PRO A 446 8.86 2.56 8.81
C PRO A 446 10.39 2.46 8.79
N ASP A 447 11.12 3.55 9.09
CA ASP A 447 12.58 3.50 9.23
C ASP A 447 13.01 3.02 10.62
N TYR A 448 12.10 3.12 11.61
CA TYR A 448 12.36 2.69 12.98
C TYR A 448 11.93 1.25 13.24
N SER A 449 10.85 0.77 12.66
CA SER A 449 10.27 -0.55 12.97
C SER A 449 9.72 -1.25 11.73
N VAL A 450 9.46 -2.56 11.82
CA VAL A 450 8.89 -3.36 10.73
C VAL A 450 7.44 -3.78 11.01
N PRO A 451 6.63 -4.12 9.99
CA PRO A 451 5.21 -4.46 10.18
C PRO A 451 4.97 -5.61 11.16
N GLU A 452 5.87 -6.58 11.24
CA GLU A 452 5.72 -7.76 12.09
C GLU A 452 5.74 -7.44 13.59
N VAL A 453 6.70 -6.62 14.05
CA VAL A 453 6.75 -6.20 15.46
C VAL A 453 5.53 -5.33 15.79
N VAL A 454 5.10 -4.48 14.85
CA VAL A 454 3.89 -3.67 15.04
C VAL A 454 2.65 -4.54 15.18
N ARG A 455 2.44 -5.52 14.28
CA ARG A 455 1.30 -6.45 14.38
C ARG A 455 1.31 -7.18 15.71
N TYR A 456 2.47 -7.69 16.15
CA TYR A 456 2.59 -8.36 17.44
C TYR A 456 2.21 -7.44 18.60
N LEU A 457 2.79 -6.25 18.67
CA LEU A 457 2.54 -5.30 19.76
C LEU A 457 1.09 -4.81 19.80
N VAL A 458 0.45 -4.64 18.64
CA VAL A 458 -0.97 -4.25 18.55
C VAL A 458 -1.88 -5.41 18.96
N GLN A 459 -1.63 -6.64 18.49
CA GLN A 459 -2.43 -7.82 18.84
C GLN A 459 -2.40 -8.11 20.35
N GLU A 460 -1.23 -7.96 20.96
CA GLU A 460 -1.03 -8.17 22.40
C GLU A 460 -1.39 -6.93 23.26
N ASN A 461 -1.86 -5.84 22.64
CA ASN A 461 -2.22 -4.57 23.30
C ASN A 461 -1.10 -3.98 24.17
N LEU A 462 0.14 -4.00 23.68
CA LEU A 462 1.33 -3.65 24.46
C LEU A 462 1.75 -2.18 24.36
N LEU A 463 1.01 -1.33 23.64
CA LEU A 463 1.32 0.10 23.46
C LEU A 463 0.17 1.01 23.97
N PRO A 464 -0.28 0.89 25.23
CA PRO A 464 -1.51 1.54 25.72
C PRO A 464 -1.44 3.07 25.77
N ASP A 465 -0.24 3.66 25.83
CA ASP A 465 -0.06 5.10 25.96
C ASP A 465 0.04 5.85 24.63
N ALA A 466 0.16 5.13 23.52
CA ALA A 466 0.08 5.74 22.22
C ALA A 466 -1.30 6.42 22.07
N ALA A 467 -1.29 7.67 21.58
CA ALA A 467 -2.49 8.49 21.45
C ALA A 467 -2.35 9.44 20.26
N LEU A 468 -3.45 9.69 19.54
CA LEU A 468 -3.48 10.82 18.61
C LEU A 468 -3.58 12.14 19.39
N HIS A 469 -3.10 13.23 18.79
CA HIS A 469 -3.44 14.55 19.28
C HIS A 469 -4.97 14.78 19.16
N SER A 470 -5.61 15.23 20.24
CA SER A 470 -7.03 15.58 20.26
C SER A 470 -7.26 16.95 20.88
N GLU A 471 -8.14 17.74 20.26
CA GLU A 471 -8.59 19.04 20.78
C GLU A 471 -9.50 18.89 22.02
N THR A 472 -10.00 17.68 22.29
CA THR A 472 -10.94 17.40 23.39
C THR A 472 -10.23 16.94 24.66
N SER A 473 -9.49 15.83 24.59
CA SER A 473 -8.71 15.29 25.72
C SER A 473 -7.71 14.22 25.27
N SER A 474 -6.72 13.91 26.11
CA SER A 474 -5.77 12.81 25.86
C SER A 474 -6.49 11.46 25.74
N GLU A 475 -7.50 11.21 26.57
CA GLU A 475 -8.32 9.99 26.53
C GLU A 475 -9.05 9.85 25.20
N ARG A 476 -9.58 10.94 24.64
CA ARG A 476 -10.20 10.91 23.30
C ARG A 476 -9.16 10.57 22.23
N GLY A 477 -7.95 11.13 22.34
CA GLY A 477 -6.82 10.79 21.48
C GLY A 477 -6.44 9.31 21.51
N LYS A 478 -6.40 8.71 22.71
CA LYS A 478 -6.20 7.26 22.90
C LYS A 478 -7.33 6.46 22.26
N GLN A 479 -8.60 6.81 22.53
CA GLN A 479 -9.75 6.13 21.94
C GLN A 479 -9.73 6.18 20.40
N LEU A 480 -9.43 7.34 19.82
CA LEU A 480 -9.33 7.51 18.37
C LEU A 480 -8.23 6.64 17.78
N LEU A 481 -7.04 6.60 18.39
CA LEU A 481 -5.95 5.73 17.91
C LEU A 481 -6.36 4.26 17.99
N HIS A 482 -6.66 3.78 19.20
CA HIS A 482 -6.82 2.35 19.47
C HIS A 482 -8.06 1.75 18.78
N SER A 483 -9.13 2.53 18.59
CA SER A 483 -10.32 2.06 17.85
C SER A 483 -10.12 2.03 16.33
N ASN A 484 -9.04 2.61 15.81
CA ASN A 484 -8.77 2.73 14.38
C ASN A 484 -7.34 2.29 14.02
N ILE A 485 -6.63 1.59 14.89
CA ILE A 485 -5.19 1.38 14.77
C ILE A 485 -4.81 0.59 13.51
N ASP A 486 -5.52 -0.50 13.20
CA ASP A 486 -5.28 -1.28 11.97
C ASP A 486 -5.51 -0.43 10.70
N PHE A 487 -6.58 0.37 10.68
CA PHE A 487 -6.87 1.28 9.57
C PHE A 487 -5.77 2.35 9.43
N LEU A 488 -5.37 3.00 10.53
CA LEU A 488 -4.34 4.02 10.54
C LEU A 488 -3.00 3.47 10.06
N LEU A 489 -2.64 2.25 10.48
CA LEU A 489 -1.42 1.59 10.03
C LEU A 489 -1.45 1.40 8.51
N ARG A 490 -2.54 0.91 7.94
CA ARG A 490 -2.68 0.74 6.47
C ARG A 490 -2.58 2.06 5.69
N VAL A 491 -3.07 3.16 6.26
CA VAL A 491 -3.08 4.47 5.57
C VAL A 491 -1.73 5.17 5.68
N ILE A 492 -1.09 5.10 6.84
CA ILE A 492 0.10 5.90 7.16
C ILE A 492 1.39 5.14 6.82
N ARG A 493 1.39 3.81 6.92
CA ARG A 493 2.56 2.98 6.66
C ARG A 493 2.47 2.28 5.30
N PRO A 494 3.33 2.64 4.32
CA PRO A 494 3.35 2.01 3.02
C PRO A 494 3.70 0.51 3.07
N ASP A 495 4.42 0.07 4.10
CA ASP A 495 4.91 -1.30 4.23
C ASP A 495 3.95 -2.26 4.94
N PHE A 496 2.80 -1.77 5.43
CA PHE A 496 1.87 -2.54 6.27
C PHE A 496 0.89 -3.43 5.47
#